data_AF-A0A2P4YMC1-F1
#
_entry.id   AF-A0A2P4YMC1-F1
#
_cell.length_a   1.000
_cell.length_b   1.000
_cell.length_c   1.000
_cell.angle_alpha   90.00
_cell.angle_beta   90.00
_cell.angle_gamma   90.00
#
_symmetry.space_group_name_H-M   'P 1'
#
loop_
_entity.id
_entity.type
_entity.pdbx_description
1 polymer ?
#
loop_
_entity_poly.entity_id
_entity_poly.type
_entity_poly.pdbx_seq_one_letter_code
_entity_poly.pdbx_strand_id
1 'polypeptide(L)'
;MNPTLRYAYSRNGDQGRVDEKCLVRVQIPTVDSTDGGKVRYHVRVTNIRSGQVWEVPRRFSEFLTLRNELIEFFAKTDKKCPGCRNYEKVLKLFEFPRKHVFTSVTPVVINYRKKALRNFVALLASHTFTTTPKCPTCSGFPFTGVRDWLTTG
;
A
#
# COMPACT_ATOMS: atom_id res chain seq x y z
N MET A 1 4.16 19.91 19.61
CA MET A 1 3.55 18.87 18.75
C MET A 1 4.65 17.91 18.29
N ASN A 2 4.56 16.63 18.66
CA ASN A 2 5.59 15.63 18.31
C ASN A 2 5.54 15.29 16.79
N PRO A 3 6.65 15.38 16.03
CA PRO A 3 6.68 15.12 14.58
C PRO A 3 6.28 13.69 14.19
N THR A 4 6.35 12.75 15.14
CA THR A 4 6.09 11.32 14.96
C THR A 4 4.61 10.95 14.78
N LEU A 5 3.68 11.89 14.96
CA LEU A 5 2.23 11.65 14.79
C LEU A 5 1.74 11.76 13.33
N ARG A 6 2.56 12.22 12.38
CA ARG A 6 2.07 12.61 11.05
C ARG A 6 1.71 11.46 10.10
N TYR A 7 2.05 10.21 10.42
CA TYR A 7 1.78 9.05 9.55
C TYR A 7 1.18 7.87 10.31
N ALA A 8 0.16 8.13 11.14
CA ALA A 8 -0.58 7.12 11.89
C ALA A 8 -1.44 6.15 11.01
N TYR A 9 -1.13 5.99 9.71
CA TYR A 9 -1.77 5.04 8.79
C TYR A 9 -0.93 3.79 8.50
N SER A 10 0.36 3.78 8.88
CA SER A 10 1.13 2.53 8.94
C SER A 10 0.75 1.77 10.20
N ARG A 11 -0.46 1.22 10.18
CA ARG A 11 -1.02 0.41 11.28
C ARG A 11 -1.06 -1.08 10.97
N ASN A 12 -0.46 -1.49 9.85
CA ASN A 12 -0.31 -2.89 9.47
C ASN A 12 1.17 -3.17 9.23
N GLY A 13 1.86 -3.71 10.23
CA GLY A 13 3.26 -4.14 10.11
C GLY A 13 3.90 -4.47 11.44
N ASP A 14 5.03 -5.17 11.41
CA ASP A 14 5.72 -5.76 12.57
C ASP A 14 6.28 -4.75 13.59
N GLN A 15 6.17 -3.44 13.35
CA GLN A 15 6.81 -2.38 14.16
C GLN A 15 5.88 -1.20 14.51
N GLY A 16 4.55 -1.36 14.45
CA GLY A 16 3.60 -0.26 14.68
C GLY A 16 2.26 -0.68 15.30
N ARG A 17 1.48 0.30 15.78
CA ARG A 17 0.13 0.09 16.33
C ARG A 17 -0.75 -0.64 15.31
N VAL A 18 -1.25 -1.81 15.66
CA VAL A 18 -2.07 -2.65 14.79
C VAL A 18 -3.45 -1.99 14.58
N ASP A 19 -3.89 -1.85 13.32
CA ASP A 19 -5.29 -1.49 13.04
C ASP A 19 -6.13 -2.74 13.25
N GLU A 20 -6.74 -2.81 14.44
CA GLU A 20 -7.67 -3.87 14.83
C GLU A 20 -8.85 -3.98 13.86
N LYS A 21 -9.19 -2.89 13.15
CA LYS A 21 -10.26 -2.89 12.17
C LYS A 21 -9.83 -3.43 10.81
N CYS A 22 -8.54 -3.61 10.55
CA CYS A 22 -8.06 -4.18 9.29
C CYS A 22 -7.98 -5.70 9.39
N LEU A 23 -8.68 -6.39 8.48
CA LEU A 23 -8.81 -7.85 8.43
C LEU A 23 -7.59 -8.57 7.84
N VAL A 24 -6.58 -7.84 7.36
CA VAL A 24 -5.36 -8.43 6.82
C VAL A 24 -4.11 -7.79 7.44
N ARG A 25 -3.05 -8.58 7.55
CA ARG A 25 -1.69 -8.10 7.79
C ARG A 25 -0.91 -8.15 6.49
N VAL A 26 -0.11 -7.13 6.24
CA VAL A 26 0.70 -7.02 5.03
C VAL A 26 2.16 -6.85 5.39
N GLN A 27 3.02 -7.56 4.67
CA GLN A 27 4.47 -7.55 4.85
C GLN A 27 5.15 -7.57 3.48
N ILE A 28 6.41 -7.15 3.44
CA ILE A 28 7.29 -7.38 2.29
C ILE A 28 8.49 -8.16 2.81
N PRO A 29 8.39 -9.48 3.00
CA PRO A 29 9.45 -10.29 3.59
C PRO A 29 10.64 -10.37 2.64
N THR A 30 10.37 -10.64 1.37
CA THR A 30 11.37 -11.00 0.37
C THR A 30 11.45 -9.92 -0.71
N VAL A 31 12.67 -9.68 -1.19
CA VAL A 31 12.92 -8.88 -2.39
C VAL A 31 13.91 -9.69 -3.22
N ASP A 32 13.57 -9.95 -4.47
CA ASP A 32 14.42 -10.69 -5.40
C ASP A 32 14.69 -9.89 -6.68
N SER A 33 15.67 -10.36 -7.44
CA SER A 33 16.11 -9.77 -8.71
C SER A 33 16.45 -10.86 -9.75
N THR A 34 15.88 -12.06 -9.57
CA THR A 34 16.25 -13.32 -10.24
C THR A 34 15.80 -13.43 -11.70
N ASP A 35 14.91 -12.56 -12.17
CA ASP A 35 14.26 -12.71 -13.47
C ASP A 35 14.42 -11.42 -14.30
N GLY A 36 15.43 -11.45 -15.19
CA GLY A 36 15.74 -10.35 -16.12
C GLY A 36 16.31 -9.08 -15.47
N GLY A 37 16.91 -9.19 -14.28
CA GLY A 37 17.57 -8.07 -13.58
C GLY A 37 16.60 -7.03 -12.98
N LYS A 38 15.29 -7.30 -12.97
CA LYS A 38 14.28 -6.40 -12.43
C LYS A 38 13.93 -6.79 -10.99
N VAL A 39 14.08 -5.83 -10.07
CA VAL A 39 13.74 -6.02 -8.65
C VAL A 39 12.24 -6.21 -8.46
N ARG A 40 11.83 -7.30 -7.80
CA ARG A 40 10.45 -7.53 -7.35
C ARG A 40 10.38 -7.57 -5.82
N TYR A 41 9.34 -6.93 -5.30
CA TYR A 41 9.00 -6.87 -3.89
C TYR A 41 7.85 -7.84 -3.67
N HIS A 42 8.07 -8.87 -2.88
CA HIS A 42 7.05 -9.87 -2.61
C HIS A 42 6.13 -9.36 -1.51
N VAL A 43 4.90 -9.03 -1.86
CA VAL A 43 3.90 -8.53 -0.92
C VAL A 43 3.16 -9.72 -0.33
N ARG A 44 3.44 -10.04 0.93
CA ARG A 44 2.74 -11.08 1.68
C ARG A 44 1.52 -10.49 2.35
N VAL A 45 0.39 -11.16 2.20
CA VAL A 45 -0.88 -10.81 2.85
C VAL A 45 -1.35 -11.99 3.68
N THR A 46 -1.69 -11.73 4.95
CA THR A 46 -2.21 -12.71 5.90
C THR A 46 -3.60 -12.27 6.32
N ASN A 47 -4.63 -13.07 6.04
CA ASN A 47 -5.97 -12.85 6.56
C ASN A 47 -6.01 -13.24 8.05
N ILE A 48 -6.35 -12.30 8.93
CA ILE A 48 -6.31 -12.54 10.38
C ILE A 48 -7.44 -13.44 10.87
N ARG A 49 -8.53 -13.57 10.11
CA ARG A 49 -9.69 -14.38 10.48
C ARG A 49 -9.55 -15.81 10.01
N SER A 50 -9.16 -16.01 8.75
CA SER A 50 -9.02 -17.35 8.16
C SER A 50 -7.63 -17.95 8.32
N GLY A 51 -6.62 -17.15 8.68
CA GLY A 51 -5.22 -17.59 8.72
C GLY A 51 -4.60 -17.80 7.34
N GLN A 52 -5.35 -17.58 6.25
CA GLN A 52 -4.84 -17.74 4.89
C GLN A 52 -3.72 -16.73 4.61
N VAL A 53 -2.66 -17.22 3.98
CA VAL A 53 -1.50 -16.43 3.59
C VAL A 53 -1.24 -16.63 2.10
N TRP A 54 -0.97 -15.54 1.40
CA TRP A 54 -0.50 -15.56 0.02
C TRP A 54 0.51 -14.45 -0.21
N GLU A 55 1.27 -14.57 -1.30
CA GLU A 55 2.36 -13.66 -1.63
C GLU A 55 2.26 -13.27 -3.10
N VAL A 56 2.34 -11.97 -3.39
CA VAL A 56 2.22 -11.42 -4.74
C VAL A 56 3.50 -10.64 -5.09
N PRO A 57 4.27 -11.08 -6.10
CA PRO A 57 5.48 -10.38 -6.51
C PRO A 57 5.15 -9.12 -7.31
N ARG A 58 5.66 -7.96 -6.89
CA ARG A 58 5.37 -6.67 -7.53
C ARG A 58 6.62 -5.87 -7.81
N ARG A 59 6.72 -5.29 -9.00
CA ARG A 59 7.77 -4.34 -9.36
C ARG A 59 7.46 -2.97 -8.80
N PHE A 60 8.50 -2.19 -8.52
CA PHE A 60 8.37 -0.80 -8.05
C PHE A 60 7.41 0.04 -8.92
N SER A 61 7.45 -0.13 -10.24
CA SER A 61 6.56 0.57 -11.17
C SER A 61 5.08 0.28 -10.93
N GLU A 62 4.72 -0.94 -10.53
CA GLU A 62 3.32 -1.32 -10.29
C GLU A 62 2.74 -0.62 -9.06
N PHE A 63 3.54 -0.44 -8.00
CA PHE A 63 3.12 0.37 -6.84
C PHE A 63 2.90 1.84 -7.23
N LEU A 64 3.76 2.38 -8.09
CA LEU A 64 3.65 3.76 -8.56
C LEU A 64 2.39 3.93 -9.44
N THR A 65 2.13 2.99 -10.35
CA THR A 65 0.93 2.97 -11.19
C THR A 65 -0.32 2.95 -10.31
N LEU A 66 -0.43 2.01 -9.37
CA LEU A 66 -1.58 1.91 -8.47
C LEU A 66 -1.80 3.21 -7.67
N ARG A 67 -0.74 3.82 -7.15
CA ARG A 67 -0.84 5.12 -6.45
C ARG A 67 -1.43 6.20 -7.36
N ASN A 68 -0.94 6.30 -8.59
CA ASN A 68 -1.35 7.34 -9.52
C ASN A 68 -2.80 7.14 -9.97
N GLU A 69 -3.21 5.90 -10.26
CA GLU A 69 -4.60 5.56 -10.60
C GLU A 69 -5.57 5.89 -9.47
N LEU A 70 -5.20 5.59 -8.22
CA LEU A 70 -6.01 5.96 -7.05
C LEU A 70 -6.14 7.48 -6.90
N ILE A 71 -5.04 8.23 -7.04
CA ILE A 71 -5.05 9.69 -6.95
C ILE A 71 -5.90 10.29 -8.07
N GLU A 72 -5.78 9.78 -9.30
CA GLU A 72 -6.53 10.23 -10.46
C GLU A 72 -8.03 9.93 -10.31
N PHE A 73 -8.38 8.73 -9.82
CA PHE A 73 -9.76 8.38 -9.52
C PHE A 73 -10.40 9.37 -8.53
N PHE A 74 -9.70 9.67 -7.43
CA PHE A 74 -10.20 10.66 -6.48
C PHE A 74 -10.22 12.06 -7.09
N ALA A 75 -9.23 12.45 -7.91
CA ALA A 75 -9.25 13.76 -8.57
C ALA A 75 -10.49 13.96 -9.46
N LYS A 76 -10.95 12.90 -10.15
CA LYS A 76 -12.15 12.92 -11.01
C LYS A 76 -13.48 12.74 -10.27
N THR A 77 -13.46 12.47 -8.97
CA THR A 77 -14.68 12.26 -8.18
C THR A 77 -15.17 13.57 -7.56
N ASP A 78 -16.34 14.06 -7.96
CA ASP A 78 -16.87 15.33 -7.43
C ASP A 78 -17.33 15.24 -5.96
N LYS A 79 -18.17 14.24 -5.64
CA LYS A 79 -18.75 14.08 -4.30
C LYS A 79 -18.01 13.01 -3.50
N LYS A 80 -17.13 13.45 -2.60
CA LYS A 80 -16.34 12.58 -1.70
C LYS A 80 -16.85 12.66 -0.27
N CYS A 81 -17.04 11.50 0.37
CA CYS A 81 -17.26 11.44 1.81
C CYS A 81 -15.99 11.85 2.59
N PRO A 82 -16.07 12.15 3.90
CA PRO A 82 -14.91 12.50 4.72
C PRO A 82 -13.79 11.44 4.66
N GLY A 83 -14.16 10.15 4.60
CA GLY A 83 -13.22 9.04 4.48
C GLY A 83 -12.43 9.07 3.17
N CYS A 84 -13.10 9.22 2.02
CA CYS A 84 -12.43 9.27 0.73
C CYS A 84 -11.56 10.55 0.59
N ARG A 85 -12.00 11.70 1.12
CA ARG A 85 -11.18 12.94 1.15
C ARG A 85 -9.91 12.75 1.97
N ASN A 86 -10.04 12.13 3.13
CA ASN A 86 -8.90 11.85 4.01
C ASN A 86 -7.94 10.84 3.36
N TYR A 87 -8.46 9.78 2.74
CA TYR A 87 -7.65 8.80 2.04
C TYR A 87 -6.88 9.41 0.85
N GLU A 88 -7.54 10.21 0.02
CA GLU A 88 -6.90 10.96 -1.05
C GLU A 88 -5.79 11.89 -0.53
N LYS A 89 -6.05 12.65 0.54
CA LYS A 89 -5.06 13.52 1.17
C LYS A 89 -3.84 12.73 1.63
N VAL A 90 -4.06 11.57 2.24
CA VAL A 90 -3.01 10.68 2.73
C VAL A 90 -2.20 10.09 1.57
N LEU A 91 -2.84 9.67 0.48
CA LEU A 91 -2.15 9.21 -0.75
C LEU A 91 -1.26 10.29 -1.37
N LYS A 92 -1.73 11.54 -1.37
CA LYS A 92 -0.98 12.71 -1.89
C LYS A 92 0.20 13.07 -0.98
N LEU A 93 0.01 13.04 0.34
CA LEU A 93 1.04 13.35 1.34
C LEU A 93 2.03 12.21 1.60
N PHE A 94 1.72 11.00 1.15
CA PHE A 94 2.63 9.87 1.27
C PHE A 94 3.90 10.15 0.46
N GLU A 95 5.04 10.17 1.16
CA GLU A 95 6.35 10.35 0.54
C GLU A 95 6.75 9.07 -0.20
N PHE A 96 6.36 8.99 -1.46
CA PHE A 96 6.66 7.85 -2.31
C PHE A 96 8.13 7.92 -2.76
N PRO A 97 8.90 6.83 -2.64
CA PRO A 97 10.33 6.86 -2.98
C PRO A 97 10.52 7.20 -4.45
N ARG A 98 11.50 8.05 -4.77
CA ARG A 98 11.72 8.52 -6.14
C ARG A 98 12.18 7.37 -7.06
N LYS A 99 11.86 7.51 -8.35
CA LYS A 99 12.38 6.61 -9.38
C LYS A 99 13.85 6.94 -9.64
N HIS A 100 14.76 6.16 -9.07
CA HIS A 100 16.16 6.15 -9.47
C HIS A 100 16.29 5.37 -10.78
N VAL A 101 16.87 5.98 -11.82
CA VAL A 101 17.06 5.33 -13.13
C VAL A 101 18.35 4.50 -13.13
N PHE A 102 19.42 4.99 -12.50
CA PHE A 102 20.75 4.37 -12.54
C PHE A 102 21.11 3.54 -11.29
N THR A 103 20.54 3.85 -10.12
CA THR A 103 20.87 3.18 -8.84
C THR A 103 19.75 2.29 -8.31
N SER A 104 18.77 1.97 -9.17
CA SER A 104 17.53 1.26 -8.81
C SER A 104 17.73 -0.12 -8.19
N VAL A 105 18.85 -0.77 -8.50
CA VAL A 105 19.25 -2.12 -8.09
C VAL A 105 20.26 -2.13 -6.93
N THR A 106 20.68 -0.96 -6.45
CA THR A 106 21.64 -0.91 -5.33
C THR A 106 20.96 -1.38 -4.03
N PRO A 107 21.65 -2.13 -3.15
CA PRO A 107 21.06 -2.60 -1.89
C PRO A 107 20.49 -1.47 -1.02
N VAL A 108 21.13 -0.30 -1.03
CA VAL A 108 20.67 0.91 -0.31
C VAL A 108 19.31 1.37 -0.81
N VAL A 109 19.16 1.51 -2.13
CA VAL A 109 17.89 1.93 -2.75
C VAL A 109 16.81 0.87 -2.57
N ILE A 110 17.17 -0.41 -2.68
CA ILE A 110 16.24 -1.54 -2.48
C ILE A 110 15.71 -1.54 -1.04
N ASN A 111 16.57 -1.44 -0.04
CA ASN A 111 16.15 -1.45 1.38
C ASN A 111 15.32 -0.21 1.74
N TYR A 112 15.70 0.96 1.24
CA TYR A 112 14.92 2.19 1.41
C TYR A 112 13.51 2.04 0.78
N ARG A 113 13.44 1.55 -0.46
CA ARG A 113 12.17 1.27 -1.15
C ARG A 113 11.35 0.22 -0.40
N LYS A 114 11.96 -0.88 0.04
CA LYS A 114 11.28 -1.93 0.81
C LYS A 114 10.55 -1.33 2.03
N LYS A 115 11.24 -0.48 2.80
CA LYS A 115 10.65 0.20 3.97
C LYS A 115 9.49 1.11 3.59
N ALA A 116 9.66 1.93 2.56
CA ALA A 116 8.62 2.84 2.10
C ALA A 116 7.41 2.10 1.50
N LEU A 117 7.63 1.14 0.60
CA LEU A 117 6.59 0.33 -0.02
C LEU A 117 5.81 -0.49 1.00
N ARG A 118 6.46 -1.01 2.04
CA ARG A 118 5.78 -1.68 3.16
C ARG A 118 4.78 -0.73 3.83
N ASN A 119 5.19 0.50 4.13
CA ASN A 119 4.31 1.48 4.76
C ASN A 119 3.17 1.91 3.82
N PHE A 120 3.44 1.97 2.51
CA PHE A 120 2.43 2.25 1.49
C PHE A 120 1.37 1.16 1.43
N VAL A 121 1.77 -0.11 1.35
CA VAL A 121 0.83 -1.25 1.30
C VAL A 121 0.03 -1.35 2.60
N ALA A 122 0.65 -1.08 3.76
CA ALA A 122 -0.06 -1.02 5.04
C ALA A 122 -1.21 0.00 5.02
N LEU A 123 -0.96 1.18 4.47
CA LEU A 123 -1.93 2.25 4.30
C LEU A 123 -3.06 1.82 3.36
N LEU A 124 -2.75 1.21 2.20
CA LEU A 124 -3.75 0.70 1.28
C LEU A 124 -4.63 -0.38 1.93
N ALA A 125 -4.00 -1.36 2.59
CA ALA A 125 -4.70 -2.45 3.25
C ALA A 125 -5.60 -1.97 4.38
N SER A 126 -5.16 -0.98 5.17
CA SER A 126 -5.97 -0.40 6.25
C SER A 126 -7.25 0.26 5.73
N HIS A 127 -7.24 0.84 4.54
CA HIS A 127 -8.42 1.43 3.94
C HIS A 127 -9.33 0.39 3.28
N THR A 128 -8.73 -0.57 2.56
CA THR A 128 -9.48 -1.55 1.78
C THR A 128 -10.11 -2.61 2.68
N PHE A 129 -9.33 -3.25 3.55
CA PHE A 129 -9.80 -4.38 4.37
C PHE A 129 -10.30 -3.96 5.76
N THR A 130 -10.72 -2.70 5.91
CA THR A 130 -11.37 -2.22 7.14
C THR A 130 -12.78 -2.79 7.30
N THR A 131 -13.19 -3.05 8.55
CA THR A 131 -14.57 -3.34 8.95
C THR A 131 -15.47 -2.10 8.98
N THR A 132 -14.93 -0.90 8.79
CA THR A 132 -15.74 0.32 8.75
C THR A 132 -16.62 0.37 7.49
N PRO A 133 -17.88 0.85 7.61
CA PRO A 133 -18.77 1.01 6.47
C PRO A 133 -18.15 1.93 5.41
N LYS A 134 -18.19 1.51 4.15
CA LYS A 134 -17.65 2.26 3.01
C LYS A 134 -18.79 2.94 2.26
N CYS A 135 -18.57 4.17 1.81
CA CYS A 135 -19.50 4.81 0.87
C CYS A 135 -19.32 4.19 -0.54
N PRO A 136 -20.29 4.40 -1.47
CA PRO A 136 -20.24 3.84 -2.81
C PRO A 136 -18.94 4.12 -3.57
N THR A 137 -18.35 5.31 -3.40
CA THR A 137 -17.06 5.70 -3.98
C THR A 137 -15.90 4.87 -3.43
N CYS A 138 -15.81 4.75 -2.11
CA CYS A 138 -14.71 4.06 -1.44
C CYS A 138 -14.84 2.53 -1.56
N SER A 139 -16.05 1.98 -1.79
CA SER A 139 -16.28 0.57 -2.13
C SER A 139 -16.13 0.26 -3.62
N GLY A 140 -15.93 1.26 -4.47
CA GLY A 140 -15.70 1.11 -5.92
C GLY A 140 -14.24 0.77 -6.25
N PHE A 141 -13.70 1.40 -7.30
CA PHE A 141 -12.33 1.18 -7.78
C PHE A 141 -11.24 1.21 -6.68
N PRO A 142 -11.26 2.14 -5.69
CA PRO A 142 -10.25 2.14 -4.64
C PRO A 142 -10.23 0.86 -3.80
N PHE A 143 -11.39 0.22 -3.62
CA PHE A 143 -11.48 -1.06 -2.94
C PHE A 143 -11.11 -2.22 -3.85
N THR A 144 -11.76 -2.33 -5.02
CA THR A 144 -11.56 -3.47 -5.92
C THR A 144 -10.16 -3.49 -6.52
N GLY A 145 -9.65 -2.34 -6.98
CA GLY A 145 -8.31 -2.22 -7.54
C GLY A 145 -7.21 -2.57 -6.53
N VAL A 146 -7.32 -2.11 -5.28
CA VAL A 146 -6.36 -2.47 -4.22
C VAL A 146 -6.50 -3.93 -3.80
N ARG A 147 -7.73 -4.43 -3.66
CA ARG A 147 -8.00 -5.84 -3.31
C ARG A 147 -7.35 -6.75 -4.35
N ASP A 148 -7.70 -6.56 -5.61
CA ASP A 148 -7.23 -7.39 -6.72
C ASP A 148 -5.71 -7.29 -6.81
N TRP A 149 -5.15 -6.07 -6.77
CA TRP A 149 -3.69 -5.90 -6.78
C TRP A 149 -2.97 -6.64 -5.64
N LEU A 150 -3.60 -6.80 -4.49
CA LEU A 150 -3.06 -7.54 -3.35
C LEU A 150 -3.36 -9.04 -3.37
N THR A 151 -4.27 -9.53 -4.23
CA THR A 151 -4.70 -10.95 -4.24
C THR A 151 -4.38 -11.69 -5.53
N THR A 152 -4.20 -11.01 -6.66
CA THR A 152 -3.86 -11.63 -7.95
C THR A 152 -2.43 -11.30 -8.37
N GLY A 153 -1.65 -12.33 -8.71
CA GLY A 153 -0.27 -12.22 -9.20
C GLY A 153 -0.15 -12.54 -10.68
#